data_AF-A0A377B5G8-F1
#
_entry.id   AF-A0A377B5G8-F1
#
_cell.length_a   1.000
_cell.length_b   1.000
_cell.length_c   1.000
_cell.angle_alpha   90.00
_cell.angle_beta   90.00
_cell.angle_gamma   90.00
#
_symmetry.space_group_name_H-M   'P 1'
#
loop_
_entity.id
_entity.type
_entity.pdbx_description
1 polymer ?
#
loop_
_entity_poly.entity_id
_entity_poly.type
_entity_poly.pdbx_seq_one_letter_code
_entity_poly.pdbx_strand_id
1 'polypeptide(L)' 'MQFSKMHGLGNDFMVVDAVTQNVFFSPELIRRLG' A
#
# COMPACT_ATOMS: atom_id res chain seq x y z
N MET A 1 6.61 -7.41 3.38
CA MET A 1 5.79 -6.19 3.51
C MET A 1 4.36 -6.65 3.72
N GLN A 2 3.84 -6.48 4.93
CA GLN A 2 2.46 -6.82 5.23
C GLN A 2 1.56 -5.64 4.85
N PHE A 3 0.47 -5.94 4.15
CA PHE A 3 -0.52 -4.96 3.76
C PHE A 3 -1.92 -5.57 3.81
N SER A 4 -2.91 -4.69 3.92
CA SER A 4 -4.32 -5.04 3.79
C SER A 4 -4.87 -4.43 2.52
N LYS A 5 -5.68 -5.19 1.78
CA LYS A 5 -6.51 -4.62 0.70
C LYS A 5 -7.82 -4.10 1.32
N MET A 6 -8.11 -2.83 1.11
CA MET A 6 -9.36 -2.18 1.49
C MET A 6 -10.10 -1.69 0.25
N HIS A 7 -11.42 -1.58 0.30
CA HIS A 7 -12.21 -1.03 -0.79
C HIS A 7 -13.22 0.00 -0.28
N GLY A 8 -13.55 1.00 -1.10
CA GLY A 8 -14.52 2.04 -0.76
C GLY A 8 -15.03 2.77 -2.00
N LEU A 9 -16.36 2.83 -2.16
CA LEU A 9 -17.04 3.47 -3.31
C LEU A 9 -16.50 3.00 -4.69
N GLY A 10 -16.16 1.71 -4.80
CA GLY A 10 -15.61 1.13 -6.03
C GLY A 10 -14.11 1.33 -6.24
N ASN A 11 -13.41 2.00 -5.32
CA ASN A 11 -11.95 2.13 -5.35
C ASN A 11 -11.31 1.09 -4.43
N ASP A 12 -10.22 0.52 -4.89
CA ASP A 12 -9.35 -0.36 -4.10
C ASP A 12 -8.15 0.40 -3.56
N PHE A 13 -7.73 0.06 -2.34
CA PHE A 13 -6.60 0.67 -1.64
C PHE A 13 -5.71 -0.41 -1.04
N MET A 14 -4.40 -0.26 -1.23
CA MET A 14 -3.38 -0.99 -0.48
C MET A 14 -3.03 -0.20 0.78
N VAL A 15 -3.20 -0.80 1.95
CA VAL A 15 -2.96 -0.13 3.25
C VAL A 15 -1.82 -0.82 3.98
N VAL A 16 -0.88 -0.03 4.49
CA VAL A 16 0.36 -0.50 5.11
C VAL A 16 0.55 0.23 6.43
N ASP A 17 0.78 -0.53 7.51
CA ASP A 17 1.16 0.05 8.79
C ASP A 17 2.65 0.42 8.78
N ALA A 18 2.94 1.72 8.69
CA ALA A 18 4.31 2.25 8.72
C ALA A 18 4.84 2.54 10.13
N VAL A 19 4.04 2.31 11.18
CA VAL A 19 4.47 2.48 12.59
C VAL A 19 5.26 1.25 13.04
N THR A 20 4.76 0.06 12.72
CA THR A 20 5.42 -1.20 13.08
C THR A 20 6.36 -1.73 11.99
N GLN A 21 6.18 -1.27 10.75
CA GLN A 21 7.02 -1.66 9.60
C GLN A 21 7.80 -0.46 9.10
N ASN A 22 9.13 -0.53 9.10
CA ASN A 22 9.96 0.47 8.44
C ASN A 22 9.85 0.29 6.92
N VAL A 23 9.03 1.11 6.27
CA VAL A 23 8.72 1.02 4.84
C VAL A 23 8.98 2.34 4.14
N PHE A 24 9.54 2.24 2.93
CA PHE A 24 9.71 3.36 2.01
C PHE A 24 9.25 2.93 0.62
N PHE A 25 8.53 3.81 -0.07
CA PHE A 25 8.04 3.57 -1.42
C PHE A 25 8.63 4.59 -2.39
N SER A 26 9.31 4.11 -3.42
CA SER A 26 9.64 4.96 -4.57
C SER A 26 8.45 5.01 -5.55
N PRO A 27 8.34 6.05 -6.38
CA PRO A 27 7.31 6.12 -7.42
C PRO A 27 7.31 4.92 -8.36
N GLU A 28 8.48 4.39 -8.72
CA GLU A 28 8.62 3.20 -9.56
C GLU A 28 8.08 1.95 -8.88
N LEU A 29 8.30 1.80 -7.57
CA LEU A 29 7.77 0.69 -6.79
C LEU A 29 6.25 0.76 -6.70
N ILE A 30 5.68 1.94 -6.42
CA ILE A 30 4.22 2.14 -6.36
C ILE A 30 3.56 1.74 -7.68
N ARG A 31 4.16 2.12 -8.82
CA ARG A 31 3.64 1.77 -10.15
C ARG A 31 3.68 0.27 -10.47
N ARG A 32 4.52 -0.51 -9.81
CA ARG A 32 4.57 -1.99 -9.95
C ARG A 32 3.57 -2.69 -9.04
N LEU A 33 3.04 -2.01 -8.03
CA LEU A 33 2.08 -2.55 -7.07
C LEU A 33 0.62 -2.35 -7.52
N GLY A 34 0.39 -1.52 -8.55
CA GLY A 34 -0.92 -1.29 -9.17
C GLY A 34 -1.20 -2.20 -10.36
#